data_AF-A0A226CXI0-F1
#
_entry.id   AF-A0A226CXI0-F1
#
_cell.length_a   1.000
_cell.length_b   1.000
_cell.length_c   1.000
_cell.angle_alpha   90.00
_cell.angle_beta   90.00
_cell.angle_gamma   90.00
#
_symmetry.space_group_name_H-M   'P 1'
#
loop_
_entity.id
_entity.type
_entity.pdbx_description
1 polymer ?
#
loop_
_entity_poly.entity_id
_entity_poly.type
_entity_poly.pdbx_seq_one_letter_code
_entity_poly.pdbx_strand_id
1 'polypeptide(L)'
;MFSAKFLPIPKFHLKFCKFLNCIPFRYSENLGRLVPIKNGDTLFKFKLQCVLSTLYCGAMGANIFLGGLSTTEKLQGSIFLMAYLIGAVSRWNYELSPGPIQVINSFLQYEAGPLRDLLHISVQSGIVKVMRTFIWLMEFSICVIPILQLVLLIYAPCTAPFILSMIPNCGERSNRGFQVGIHLFESWMGYHTMYSGATWLCYVLLGGITGFLEYLKIL
;
A
#
# COMPACT_ATOMS: atom_id res chain seq x y z
N MET A 1 16.40 -16.57 -3.82
CA MET A 1 15.00 -16.47 -4.27
C MET A 1 14.45 -15.07 -4.07
N PHE A 2 14.36 -14.60 -2.82
CA PHE A 2 13.96 -13.26 -2.41
C PHE A 2 14.83 -12.16 -3.04
N SER A 3 16.15 -12.26 -2.94
CA SER A 3 17.12 -11.32 -3.52
C SER A 3 17.08 -11.31 -5.06
N ALA A 4 17.02 -12.48 -5.70
CA ALA A 4 17.12 -12.58 -7.16
C ALA A 4 15.80 -12.32 -7.91
N LYS A 5 14.65 -12.73 -7.35
CA LYS A 5 13.34 -12.69 -8.05
C LYS A 5 12.38 -11.66 -7.49
N PHE A 6 12.39 -11.44 -6.18
CA PHE A 6 11.46 -10.52 -5.53
C PHE A 6 12.05 -9.12 -5.43
N LEU A 7 13.29 -8.94 -4.96
CA LEU A 7 13.94 -7.64 -4.67
C LEU A 7 13.87 -6.56 -5.78
N PRO A 8 13.90 -6.89 -7.09
CA PRO A 8 13.73 -5.85 -8.12
C PRO A 8 12.37 -5.13 -8.03
N ILE A 9 11.31 -5.84 -7.64
CA ILE A 9 9.94 -5.30 -7.53
C ILE A 9 9.82 -4.28 -6.37
N PRO A 10 10.18 -4.60 -5.10
CA PRO A 10 10.17 -3.62 -4.03
C PRO A 10 11.16 -2.48 -4.32
N LYS A 11 12.30 -2.69 -4.98
CA LYS A 11 13.16 -1.55 -5.37
C LYS A 11 12.42 -0.54 -6.25
N PHE A 12 11.62 -1.00 -7.21
CA PHE A 12 10.77 -0.14 -8.03
C PHE A 12 9.68 0.52 -7.19
N HIS A 13 8.93 -0.27 -6.41
CA HIS A 13 7.89 0.21 -5.50
C HIS A 13 8.37 1.31 -4.54
N LEU A 14 9.53 1.12 -3.91
CA LEU A 14 10.13 2.06 -2.96
C LEU A 14 10.47 3.42 -3.62
N LYS A 15 10.70 3.47 -4.94
CA LYS A 15 10.89 4.75 -5.65
C LYS A 15 9.59 5.57 -5.67
N PHE A 16 8.45 4.93 -5.91
CA PHE A 16 7.13 5.58 -5.83
C PHE A 16 6.82 5.98 -4.39
N CYS A 17 7.09 5.10 -3.43
CA CYS A 17 6.86 5.43 -2.03
C CYS A 17 7.74 6.58 -1.54
N LYS A 18 8.96 6.72 -2.07
CA LYS A 18 9.83 7.87 -1.81
C LYS A 18 9.23 9.15 -2.39
N PHE A 19 8.71 9.12 -3.62
CA PHE A 19 8.04 10.26 -4.23
C PHE A 19 6.83 10.71 -3.40
N LEU A 20 6.04 9.76 -2.90
CA LEU A 20 4.87 10.03 -2.04
C LEU A 20 5.21 10.29 -0.57
N ASN A 21 6.47 10.13 -0.15
CA ASN A 21 6.91 10.13 1.26
C ASN A 21 6.07 9.18 2.15
N CYS A 22 5.61 8.05 1.60
CA CYS A 22 4.62 7.20 2.26
C CYS A 22 5.21 6.01 3.02
N ILE A 23 6.53 5.93 3.14
CA ILE A 23 7.23 4.93 3.95
C ILE A 23 8.42 5.56 4.69
N PRO A 24 8.77 5.08 5.90
CA PRO A 24 9.89 5.63 6.67
C PRO A 24 11.22 4.88 6.41
N PHE A 25 11.33 4.18 5.28
CA PHE A 25 12.48 3.33 4.96
C PHE A 25 12.98 3.53 3.54
N ARG A 26 14.24 3.21 3.30
CA ARG A 26 14.86 3.23 1.97
C ARG A 26 15.77 2.02 1.76
N TYR A 27 15.93 1.60 0.51
CA TYR A 27 16.94 0.62 0.16
C TYR A 27 18.31 1.29 0.06
N SER A 28 19.33 0.69 0.69
CA SER A 28 20.73 1.14 0.61
C SER A 28 21.51 0.17 -0.28
N GLU A 29 21.89 0.60 -1.48
CA GLU A 29 22.71 -0.20 -2.40
C GLU A 29 24.06 -0.57 -1.76
N ASN A 30 24.69 0.36 -1.04
CA ASN A 30 25.97 0.14 -0.36
C ASN A 30 25.91 -0.98 0.70
N LEU A 31 24.75 -1.17 1.34
CA LEU A 31 24.57 -2.16 2.40
C LEU A 31 23.76 -3.38 1.94
N GLY A 32 23.28 -3.39 0.69
CA GLY A 32 22.40 -4.42 0.16
C GLY A 32 21.08 -4.62 0.92
N ARG A 33 20.64 -3.65 1.73
CA ARG A 33 19.54 -3.83 2.71
C ARG A 33 18.67 -2.59 2.89
N LEU A 34 17.48 -2.77 3.48
CA LEU A 34 16.60 -1.67 3.87
C LEU A 34 17.11 -1.01 5.15
N VAL A 35 17.08 0.32 5.18
CA VAL A 35 17.49 1.14 6.32
C VAL A 35 16.43 2.21 6.64
N PRO A 36 16.25 2.57 7.93
CA PRO A 36 15.36 3.66 8.31
C PRO A 36 15.84 5.01 7.78
N ILE A 37 14.87 5.88 7.46
CA ILE A 37 15.12 7.27 7.08
C ILE A 37 15.35 8.09 8.36
N LYS A 38 16.41 8.89 8.39
CA LYS A 38 16.74 9.78 9.53
C LYS A 38 16.21 11.21 9.37
N ASN A 39 15.63 11.56 8.22
CA ASN A 39 15.11 12.89 7.94
C ASN A 39 13.80 13.15 8.72
N GLY A 40 13.81 14.10 9.65
CA GLY A 40 12.66 14.44 10.48
C GLY A 40 11.43 14.87 9.68
N ASP A 41 11.59 15.64 8.60
CA ASP A 41 10.48 16.10 7.76
C ASP A 41 9.76 14.94 7.05
N THR A 42 10.51 14.02 6.46
CA THR A 42 9.93 12.82 5.83
C THR A 42 9.19 11.95 6.86
N LEU A 43 9.75 11.79 8.06
CA LEU A 43 9.11 11.02 9.13
C LEU A 43 7.83 11.70 9.62
N PHE A 44 7.83 13.03 9.74
CA PHE A 44 6.65 13.79 10.10
C PHE A 44 5.53 13.64 9.05
N LYS A 45 5.87 13.79 7.76
CA LYS A 45 4.92 13.56 6.65
C LYS A 45 4.33 12.15 6.66
N PHE A 46 5.15 11.14 6.88
CA PHE A 46 4.68 9.75 6.99
C PHE A 46 3.70 9.57 8.16
N LYS A 47 4.03 10.10 9.35
CA LYS A 47 3.15 10.05 10.54
C LYS A 47 1.83 10.77 10.29
N LEU A 48 1.87 11.96 9.69
CA LEU A 48 0.69 12.71 9.31
C LEU A 48 -0.20 11.91 8.35
N GLN A 49 0.38 11.29 7.31
CA GLN A 49 -0.37 10.44 6.39
C GLN A 49 -1.00 9.23 7.08
N CYS A 50 -0.36 8.62 8.07
CA CYS A 50 -0.97 7.53 8.85
C CYS A 50 -2.20 8.01 9.62
N VAL A 51 -2.11 9.16 10.30
CA VAL A 51 -3.25 9.76 11.01
C VAL A 51 -4.36 10.14 10.02
N LEU A 52 -4.02 10.78 8.90
CA LEU A 52 -4.99 11.13 7.86
C LEU A 52 -5.69 9.90 7.29
N SER A 53 -4.97 8.80 7.06
CA SER A 53 -5.56 7.54 6.57
C SER A 53 -6.60 6.99 7.55
N THR A 54 -6.28 7.00 8.85
CA THR A 54 -7.21 6.56 9.90
C THR A 54 -8.44 7.45 10.00
N LEU A 55 -8.26 8.78 10.02
CA LEU A 55 -9.37 9.73 10.06
C LEU A 55 -10.27 9.59 8.84
N TYR A 56 -9.67 9.44 7.66
CA TYR A 56 -10.38 9.30 6.40
C TYR A 56 -11.16 7.98 6.33
N CYS A 57 -10.59 6.86 6.79
CA CYS A 57 -11.34 5.60 6.94
C CYS A 57 -12.49 5.74 7.93
N GLY A 58 -12.27 6.45 9.05
CA GLY A 58 -13.31 6.74 10.03
C GLY A 58 -14.46 7.56 9.44
N ALA A 59 -14.14 8.59 8.65
CA ALA A 59 -15.13 9.40 7.94
C ALA A 59 -15.92 8.59 6.89
N MET A 60 -15.23 7.77 6.09
CA MET A 60 -15.89 6.82 5.16
C MET A 60 -16.84 5.88 5.89
N GLY A 61 -16.39 5.29 7.01
CA GLY A 61 -17.21 4.43 7.84
C GLY A 61 -18.44 5.15 8.40
N ALA A 62 -18.26 6.33 8.98
CA ALA A 62 -19.36 7.14 9.47
C ALA A 62 -20.37 7.46 8.36
N ASN A 63 -19.91 7.83 7.16
CA ASN A 63 -20.78 8.09 6.02
C ASN A 63 -21.58 6.84 5.59
N ILE A 64 -20.95 5.66 5.57
CA ILE A 64 -21.62 4.40 5.20
C ILE A 64 -22.65 3.97 6.25
N PHE A 65 -22.30 4.04 7.54
CA PHE A 65 -23.14 3.51 8.61
C PHE A 65 -24.21 4.49 9.09
N LEU A 66 -23.87 5.77 9.19
CA LEU A 66 -24.74 6.82 9.73
C LEU A 66 -25.38 7.69 8.62
N GLY A 67 -24.83 7.66 7.41
CA GLY A 67 -25.37 8.41 6.29
C GLY A 67 -26.69 7.84 5.78
N GLY A 68 -27.52 8.74 5.23
CA GLY A 68 -28.79 8.43 4.57
C GLY A 68 -28.63 7.78 3.19
N LEU A 69 -27.60 6.94 3.01
CA LEU A 69 -27.29 6.25 1.77
C LEU A 69 -28.25 5.08 1.53
N SER A 70 -28.55 4.78 0.27
CA SER A 70 -29.27 3.58 -0.13
C SER A 70 -28.44 2.31 0.14
N THR A 71 -29.10 1.15 0.19
CA THR A 71 -28.43 -0.14 0.40
C THR A 71 -27.35 -0.41 -0.66
N THR A 72 -27.59 -0.04 -1.91
CA THR A 72 -26.63 -0.19 -3.02
C THR A 72 -25.40 0.68 -2.81
N GLU A 73 -25.58 1.95 -2.45
CA GLU A 73 -24.48 2.88 -2.17
C GLU A 73 -23.65 2.43 -0.96
N LYS A 74 -24.30 1.89 0.08
CA LYS A 74 -23.61 1.29 1.22
C LYS A 74 -22.76 0.09 0.83
N LEU A 75 -23.27 -0.78 -0.04
CA LEU A 75 -22.52 -1.94 -0.52
C LEU A 75 -21.31 -1.50 -1.36
N GLN A 76 -21.51 -0.59 -2.31
CA GLN A 76 -20.42 -0.04 -3.12
C GLN A 76 -19.37 0.68 -2.24
N GLY A 77 -19.82 1.52 -1.32
CA GLY A 77 -18.96 2.23 -0.39
C GLY A 77 -18.16 1.29 0.51
N SER A 78 -18.75 0.17 0.94
CA SER A 78 -18.07 -0.79 1.80
C SER A 78 -16.86 -1.45 1.14
N ILE A 79 -16.87 -1.66 -0.18
CA ILE A 79 -15.72 -2.19 -0.92
C ILE A 79 -14.53 -1.21 -0.84
N PHE A 80 -14.78 0.08 -1.06
CA PHE A 80 -13.76 1.11 -0.93
C PHE A 80 -13.27 1.22 0.52
N LEU A 81 -14.20 1.26 1.49
CA LEU A 81 -13.85 1.29 2.92
C LEU A 81 -12.93 0.12 3.29
N MET A 82 -13.23 -1.10 2.86
CA MET A 82 -12.42 -2.27 3.17
C MET A 82 -11.02 -2.17 2.56
N ALA A 83 -10.89 -1.72 1.31
CA ALA A 83 -9.59 -1.52 0.67
C ALA A 83 -8.75 -0.48 1.42
N TYR A 84 -9.35 0.67 1.77
CA TYR A 84 -8.67 1.72 2.53
C TYR A 84 -8.34 1.28 3.96
N LEU A 85 -9.23 0.54 4.61
CA LEU A 85 -9.01 0.02 5.97
C LEU A 85 -7.86 -0.99 6.00
N ILE A 86 -7.82 -1.93 5.05
CA ILE A 86 -6.70 -2.87 4.91
C ILE A 86 -5.40 -2.10 4.70
N GLY A 87 -5.40 -1.10 3.82
CA GLY A 87 -4.24 -0.25 3.58
C GLY A 87 -3.79 0.50 4.83
N ALA A 88 -4.73 1.16 5.53
CA ALA A 88 -4.51 1.95 6.74
C ALA A 88 -3.97 1.12 7.90
N VAL A 89 -4.58 -0.05 8.16
CA VAL A 89 -4.12 -0.99 9.20
C VAL A 89 -2.75 -1.55 8.83
N SER A 90 -2.56 -1.99 7.59
CA SER A 90 -1.29 -2.59 7.15
C SER A 90 -0.14 -1.59 7.23
N ARG A 91 -0.37 -0.31 6.91
CA ARG A 91 0.66 0.74 6.98
C ARG A 91 0.90 1.30 8.38
N TRP A 92 0.09 0.94 9.37
CA TRP A 92 0.14 1.57 10.68
C TRP A 92 1.47 1.26 11.38
N ASN A 93 2.40 2.19 11.30
CA ASN A 93 3.71 2.12 11.94
C ASN A 93 4.10 3.48 12.55
N TYR A 94 3.22 4.05 13.36
CA TYR A 94 3.43 5.38 13.95
C TYR A 94 4.67 5.45 14.85
N GLU A 95 4.98 4.35 15.54
CA GLU A 95 6.16 4.21 16.40
C GLU A 95 7.46 3.96 15.61
N LEU A 96 7.39 3.85 14.29
CA LEU A 96 8.54 3.60 13.40
C LEU A 96 9.30 2.32 13.77
N SER A 97 8.56 1.28 14.15
CA SER A 97 9.10 -0.04 14.51
C SER A 97 9.92 -0.62 13.35
N PRO A 98 11.11 -1.20 13.64
CA PRO A 98 11.95 -1.83 12.64
C PRO A 98 11.49 -3.25 12.27
N GLY A 99 10.49 -3.82 12.94
CA GLY A 99 10.10 -5.23 12.76
C GLY A 99 9.85 -5.64 11.30
N PRO A 100 8.99 -4.93 10.54
CA PRO A 100 8.69 -5.29 9.16
C PRO A 100 9.92 -5.27 8.23
N ILE A 101 10.85 -4.32 8.41
CA ILE A 101 12.08 -4.27 7.61
C ILE A 101 13.10 -5.32 8.02
N GLN A 102 13.11 -5.71 9.29
CA GLN A 102 14.00 -6.76 9.79
C GLN A 102 13.67 -8.09 9.14
N VAL A 103 12.39 -8.40 8.95
CA VAL A 103 11.96 -9.61 8.22
C VAL A 103 12.58 -9.65 6.81
N ILE A 104 12.44 -8.57 6.05
CA ILE A 104 13.01 -8.48 4.69
C ILE A 104 14.54 -8.60 4.73
N ASN A 105 15.19 -7.87 5.64
CA ASN A 105 16.63 -7.87 5.77
C ASN A 105 17.18 -9.25 6.18
N SER A 106 16.48 -9.98 7.05
CA SER A 106 16.84 -11.35 7.44
C SER A 106 16.81 -12.28 6.24
N PHE A 107 15.79 -12.18 5.37
CA PHE A 107 15.78 -12.96 4.12
C PHE A 107 16.94 -12.60 3.20
N LEU A 108 17.22 -11.31 3.01
CA LEU A 108 18.35 -10.88 2.19
C LEU A 108 19.69 -11.38 2.73
N GLN A 109 19.88 -11.34 4.05
CA GLN A 109 21.10 -11.82 4.71
C GLN A 109 21.24 -13.34 4.61
N TYR A 110 20.15 -14.07 4.82
CA TYR A 110 20.13 -15.54 4.74
C TYR A 110 20.50 -16.03 3.34
N GLU A 111 19.97 -15.37 2.29
CA GLU A 111 20.28 -15.71 0.90
C GLU A 111 21.68 -15.27 0.44
N ALA A 112 22.25 -14.24 1.06
CA ALA A 112 23.61 -13.80 0.77
C ALA A 112 24.69 -14.71 1.39
N GLY A 113 24.32 -15.54 2.35
CA GLY A 113 25.21 -16.41 3.11
C GLY A 113 25.12 -17.89 2.69
N PRO A 114 24.98 -18.84 3.65
CA PRO A 114 25.20 -20.27 3.42
C PRO A 114 24.33 -20.95 2.36
N LEU A 115 23.15 -20.39 2.05
CA LEU A 115 22.23 -20.99 1.07
C LEU A 115 22.44 -20.53 -0.36
N ARG A 116 23.43 -19.66 -0.62
CA ARG A 116 23.64 -19.11 -1.97
C ARG A 116 23.72 -20.20 -3.05
N ASP A 117 24.39 -21.31 -2.75
CA ASP A 117 24.59 -22.41 -3.70
C ASP A 117 23.38 -23.36 -3.77
N LEU A 118 22.68 -23.58 -2.66
CA LEU A 118 21.46 -24.43 -2.61
C LEU A 118 20.22 -23.75 -3.20
N LEU A 119 20.17 -22.41 -3.18
CA LEU A 119 19.05 -21.62 -3.69
C LEU A 119 18.89 -21.69 -5.21
N HIS A 120 19.93 -22.09 -5.96
CA HIS A 120 19.82 -22.25 -7.41
C HIS A 120 18.76 -23.31 -7.79
N ILE A 121 18.52 -24.30 -6.91
CA ILE A 121 17.54 -25.38 -7.11
C ILE A 121 16.11 -24.90 -6.80
N SER A 122 15.91 -24.13 -5.71
CA SER A 122 14.58 -23.63 -5.30
C SER A 122 14.03 -22.53 -6.22
N VAL A 123 14.88 -21.77 -6.91
CA VAL A 123 14.47 -20.67 -7.82
C VAL A 123 13.54 -21.12 -8.97
N GLN A 124 13.45 -22.43 -9.23
CA GLN A 124 12.59 -23.01 -10.27
C GLN A 124 11.19 -23.44 -9.79
N SER A 125 10.89 -23.31 -8.50
CA SER A 125 9.59 -23.67 -7.90
C SER A 125 8.42 -22.92 -8.55
N GLY A 126 7.35 -23.66 -8.87
CA GLY A 126 6.11 -23.09 -9.44
C GLY A 126 5.44 -22.08 -8.50
N ILE A 127 5.52 -22.30 -7.18
CA ILE A 127 4.94 -21.41 -6.16
C ILE A 127 5.57 -20.01 -6.23
N VAL A 128 6.88 -19.96 -6.38
CA VAL A 128 7.64 -18.70 -6.49
C VAL A 128 7.22 -17.92 -7.73
N LYS A 129 7.00 -18.62 -8.85
CA LYS A 129 6.52 -17.99 -10.09
C LYS A 129 5.10 -17.43 -9.92
N VAL A 130 4.18 -18.21 -9.34
CA VAL A 130 2.80 -17.78 -9.09
C VAL A 130 2.77 -16.57 -8.16
N MET A 131 3.50 -16.61 -7.03
CA MET A 131 3.53 -15.49 -6.09
C MET A 131 4.13 -14.24 -6.71
N ARG A 132 5.19 -14.38 -7.52
CA ARG A 132 5.79 -13.24 -8.24
C ARG A 132 4.80 -12.60 -9.21
N THR A 133 4.05 -13.39 -9.96
CA THR A 133 2.98 -12.89 -10.84
C THR A 133 1.88 -12.20 -10.04
N PHE A 134 1.48 -12.78 -8.91
CA PHE A 134 0.49 -12.17 -8.02
C PHE A 134 0.93 -10.82 -7.46
N ILE A 135 2.19 -10.70 -6.99
CA ILE A 135 2.73 -9.42 -6.51
C ILE A 135 2.77 -8.39 -7.65
N TRP A 136 3.13 -8.78 -8.87
CA TRP A 136 3.07 -7.87 -10.02
C TRP A 136 1.66 -7.38 -10.33
N LEU A 137 0.67 -8.28 -10.24
CA LEU A 137 -0.73 -7.92 -10.40
C LEU A 137 -1.16 -6.91 -9.31
N MET A 138 -0.76 -7.15 -8.06
CA MET A 138 -1.01 -6.21 -6.96
C MET A 138 -0.35 -4.85 -7.19
N GLU A 139 0.92 -4.81 -7.61
CA GLU A 139 1.64 -3.56 -7.94
C GLU A 139 0.95 -2.77 -9.08
N PHE A 140 0.41 -3.48 -10.07
CA PHE A 140 -0.39 -2.84 -11.11
C PHE A 140 -1.70 -2.30 -10.54
N SER A 141 -2.42 -3.11 -9.74
CA SER A 141 -3.69 -2.72 -9.14
C SER A 141 -3.57 -1.50 -8.22
N ILE A 142 -2.54 -1.40 -7.37
CA ILE A 142 -2.36 -0.24 -6.48
C ILE A 142 -2.15 1.08 -7.24
N CYS A 143 -1.64 1.01 -8.47
CA CYS A 143 -1.50 2.18 -9.33
C CYS A 143 -2.82 2.51 -10.04
N VAL A 144 -3.52 1.50 -10.54
CA VAL A 144 -4.74 1.66 -11.34
C VAL A 144 -5.94 2.07 -10.50
N ILE A 145 -6.11 1.54 -9.29
CA ILE A 145 -7.30 1.80 -8.46
C ILE A 145 -7.48 3.31 -8.18
N PRO A 146 -6.47 4.07 -7.71
CA PRO A 146 -6.63 5.51 -7.49
C PRO A 146 -6.94 6.30 -8.78
N ILE A 147 -6.43 5.85 -9.94
CA ILE A 147 -6.76 6.46 -11.24
C ILE A 147 -8.22 6.22 -11.58
N LEU A 148 -8.69 4.97 -11.45
CA LEU A 148 -10.10 4.64 -11.70
C LEU A 148 -11.03 5.36 -10.73
N GLN A 149 -10.63 5.50 -9.46
CA GLN A 149 -11.34 6.31 -8.48
C GLN A 149 -11.40 7.79 -8.91
N LEU A 150 -10.30 8.38 -9.37
CA LEU A 150 -10.31 9.76 -9.88
C LEU A 150 -11.29 9.90 -11.06
N VAL A 151 -11.24 8.97 -12.01
CA VAL A 151 -12.14 8.96 -13.17
C VAL A 151 -13.60 8.84 -12.72
N LEU A 152 -13.89 7.92 -11.80
CA LEU A 152 -15.22 7.75 -11.21
C LEU A 152 -15.71 9.06 -10.57
N LEU A 153 -14.87 9.72 -9.80
CA LEU A 153 -15.20 10.98 -9.12
C LEU A 153 -15.39 12.17 -10.08
N ILE A 154 -14.71 12.17 -11.23
CA ILE A 154 -14.93 13.17 -12.29
C ILE A 154 -16.34 13.01 -12.89
N TYR A 155 -16.79 11.76 -13.12
CA TYR A 155 -18.10 11.50 -13.72
C TYR A 155 -19.25 11.52 -12.71
N ALA A 156 -19.03 11.00 -11.51
CA ALA A 156 -20.00 10.84 -10.45
C ALA A 156 -19.41 11.34 -9.11
N PRO A 157 -19.33 12.66 -8.91
CA PRO A 157 -18.64 13.27 -7.77
C PRO A 157 -19.28 12.94 -6.43
N CYS A 158 -20.57 12.63 -6.40
CA CYS A 158 -21.32 12.31 -5.19
C CYS A 158 -21.32 10.81 -4.85
N THR A 159 -20.42 10.04 -5.47
CA THR A 159 -20.32 8.60 -5.19
C THR A 159 -19.86 8.36 -3.76
N ALA A 160 -20.61 7.56 -3.00
CA ALA A 160 -20.20 7.11 -1.68
C ALA A 160 -18.99 6.14 -1.79
N PRO A 161 -18.02 6.20 -0.85
CA PRO A 161 -18.06 6.88 0.43
C PRO A 161 -17.16 8.12 0.47
N PHE A 162 -16.89 8.75 -0.68
CA PHE A 162 -15.90 9.82 -0.82
C PHE A 162 -16.40 11.16 -0.27
N ILE A 163 -15.50 12.11 0.02
CA ILE A 163 -15.78 13.34 0.78
C ILE A 163 -16.96 14.12 0.21
N LEU A 164 -17.05 14.28 -1.11
CA LEU A 164 -18.16 15.04 -1.71
C LEU A 164 -19.54 14.43 -1.43
N SER A 165 -19.64 13.10 -1.31
CA SER A 165 -20.90 12.43 -0.91
C SER A 165 -21.33 12.75 0.52
N MET A 166 -20.43 13.27 1.36
CA MET A 166 -20.70 13.66 2.75
C MET A 166 -21.21 15.11 2.85
N ILE A 167 -21.09 15.90 1.78
CA ILE A 167 -21.48 17.30 1.77
C ILE A 167 -22.95 17.39 1.34
N PRO A 168 -23.81 18.14 2.07
CA PRO A 168 -25.19 18.36 1.64
C PRO A 168 -25.19 19.05 0.27
N ASN A 169 -26.17 18.69 -0.57
CA ASN A 169 -26.34 19.26 -1.91
C ASN A 169 -25.12 19.06 -2.84
N CYS A 170 -24.44 17.93 -2.75
CA CYS A 170 -23.30 17.60 -3.61
C CYS A 170 -23.56 17.76 -5.13
N GLY A 171 -24.82 17.64 -5.58
CA GLY A 171 -25.22 17.86 -6.97
C GLY A 171 -25.51 19.31 -7.38
N GLU A 172 -25.59 20.23 -6.42
CA GLU A 172 -25.75 21.67 -6.71
C GLU A 172 -24.41 22.29 -7.15
N ARG A 173 -24.47 23.49 -7.74
CA ARG A 173 -23.37 24.15 -8.44
C ARG A 173 -22.21 24.53 -7.49
N SER A 174 -21.41 23.54 -7.12
CA SER A 174 -20.17 23.71 -6.37
C SER A 174 -19.12 24.38 -7.25
N ASN A 175 -18.20 25.11 -6.61
CA ASN A 175 -17.08 25.73 -7.31
C ASN A 175 -16.23 24.62 -7.94
N ARG A 176 -16.08 24.64 -9.28
CA ARG A 176 -15.31 23.64 -10.04
C ARG A 176 -13.89 23.47 -9.50
N GLY A 177 -13.25 24.56 -9.04
CA GLY A 177 -11.91 24.48 -8.45
C GLY A 177 -11.87 23.69 -7.14
N PHE A 178 -12.88 23.87 -6.28
CA PHE A 178 -13.01 23.15 -5.01
C PHE A 178 -13.24 21.65 -5.24
N GLN A 179 -14.12 21.31 -6.19
CA GLN A 179 -14.41 19.93 -6.57
C GLN A 179 -13.16 19.20 -7.09
N VAL A 180 -12.40 19.82 -8.00
CA VAL A 180 -11.13 19.26 -8.51
C VAL A 180 -10.12 19.09 -7.38
N GLY A 181 -10.04 20.05 -6.46
CA GLY A 181 -9.17 19.96 -5.28
C GLY A 181 -9.48 18.73 -4.42
N ILE A 182 -10.77 18.46 -4.15
CA ILE A 182 -11.17 17.26 -3.40
C ILE A 182 -10.80 15.99 -4.17
N HIS A 183 -11.08 15.92 -5.46
CA HIS A 183 -10.75 14.74 -6.27
C HIS A 183 -9.25 14.42 -6.31
N LEU A 184 -8.40 15.45 -6.37
CA LEU A 184 -6.95 15.30 -6.28
C LEU A 184 -6.51 14.84 -4.88
N PHE A 185 -7.12 15.39 -3.82
CA PHE A 185 -6.86 14.96 -2.45
C PHE A 185 -7.25 13.48 -2.23
N GLU A 186 -8.44 13.09 -2.66
CA GLU A 186 -8.98 11.72 -2.64
C GLU A 186 -8.05 10.72 -3.33
N SER A 187 -7.57 11.09 -4.52
CA SER A 187 -6.63 10.28 -5.30
C SER A 187 -5.28 10.17 -4.60
N TRP A 188 -4.76 11.28 -4.07
CA TRP A 188 -3.52 11.30 -3.30
C TRP A 188 -3.61 10.44 -2.03
N MET A 189 -4.75 10.50 -1.32
CA MET A 189 -5.06 9.64 -0.18
C MET A 189 -5.02 8.16 -0.58
N GLY A 190 -5.64 7.82 -1.71
CA GLY A 190 -5.60 6.46 -2.28
C GLY A 190 -4.19 5.98 -2.56
N TYR A 191 -3.42 6.78 -3.30
CA TYR A 191 -2.04 6.44 -3.65
C TYR A 191 -1.17 6.16 -2.43
N HIS A 192 -1.06 7.10 -1.49
CA HIS A 192 -0.14 6.88 -0.38
C HIS A 192 -0.61 5.74 0.54
N THR A 193 -1.92 5.55 0.71
CA THR A 193 -2.48 4.49 1.56
C THR A 193 -2.22 3.13 0.95
N MET A 194 -2.53 2.95 -0.33
CA MET A 194 -2.35 1.68 -1.04
C MET A 194 -0.89 1.30 -1.21
N TYR A 195 -0.02 2.23 -1.64
CA TYR A 195 1.41 1.95 -1.79
C TYR A 195 2.05 1.58 -0.44
N SER A 196 1.80 2.36 0.61
CA SER A 196 2.36 2.08 1.93
C SER A 196 1.85 0.76 2.52
N GLY A 197 0.55 0.47 2.40
CA GLY A 197 -0.03 -0.79 2.88
C GLY A 197 0.48 -2.00 2.10
N ALA A 198 0.58 -1.87 0.77
CA ALA A 198 1.07 -2.92 -0.11
C ALA A 198 2.55 -3.27 0.16
N THR A 199 3.37 -2.31 0.62
CA THR A 199 4.75 -2.60 1.03
C THR A 199 4.80 -3.78 2.03
N TRP A 200 3.93 -3.73 3.04
CA TRP A 200 3.94 -4.74 4.12
C TRP A 200 3.23 -6.02 3.70
N LEU A 201 2.08 -5.90 3.06
CA LEU A 201 1.33 -7.07 2.59
C LEU A 201 2.11 -7.87 1.55
N CYS A 202 2.65 -7.21 0.52
CA CYS A 202 3.29 -7.92 -0.59
C CYS A 202 4.68 -8.45 -0.21
N TYR A 203 5.50 -7.65 0.46
CA TYR A 203 6.92 -7.99 0.63
C TYR A 203 7.24 -8.64 1.97
N VAL A 204 6.49 -8.31 3.03
CA VAL A 204 6.69 -8.93 4.35
C VAL A 204 5.82 -10.17 4.49
N LEU A 205 4.51 -10.05 4.28
CA LEU A 205 3.59 -11.17 4.47
C LEU A 205 3.70 -12.19 3.33
N LEU A 206 3.36 -11.81 2.10
CA LEU A 206 3.31 -12.75 0.96
C LEU A 206 4.71 -13.21 0.54
N GLY A 207 5.64 -12.26 0.38
CA GLY A 207 7.04 -12.56 0.11
C GLY A 207 7.69 -13.38 1.22
N GLY A 208 7.37 -13.09 2.48
CA GLY A 208 7.93 -13.80 3.63
C GLY A 208 7.39 -15.22 3.80
N ILE A 209 6.07 -15.42 3.66
CA ILE A 209 5.46 -16.78 3.66
C ILE A 209 6.08 -17.62 2.55
N THR A 210 6.22 -17.07 1.34
CA THR A 210 6.81 -17.79 0.22
C THR A 210 8.28 -18.12 0.48
N GLY A 211 9.05 -17.18 1.03
CA GLY A 211 10.43 -17.40 1.46
C GLY A 211 10.53 -18.54 2.46
N PHE A 212 9.75 -18.47 3.53
CA PHE A 212 9.75 -19.45 4.60
C PHE A 212 9.39 -20.85 4.11
N LEU A 213 8.32 -20.98 3.32
CA LEU A 213 7.89 -22.27 2.76
C LEU A 213 8.95 -22.90 1.85
N GLU A 214 9.70 -22.10 1.09
CA GLU A 214 10.77 -22.62 0.23
C GLU A 214 12.01 -23.00 1.04
N TYR A 215 12.36 -22.28 2.10
CA TYR A 215 13.46 -22.68 2.99
C TYR A 215 13.15 -23.98 3.74
N LEU A 216 11.90 -24.17 4.18
CA LEU A 216 11.47 -25.43 4.81
C LEU A 216 11.53 -26.64 3.89
N LYS A 217 11.52 -26.47 2.56
CA LYS A 217 11.70 -27.58 1.61
C LYS A 217 13.16 -27.96 1.39
N ILE A 218 14.07 -27.04 1.68
CA ILE A 218 15.52 -27.23 1.52
C ILE A 218 16.11 -27.88 2.77
N LEU A 219 15.54 -27.57 3.95
CA LEU A 219 15.90 -28.17 5.24
C LEU A 219 15.36 -29.61 5.34
#